data_AF-A0AA39N9T3-F1
#
_entry.id   AF-A0AA39N9T3-F1
#
_cell.length_a   1.000
_cell.length_b   1.000
_cell.length_c   1.000
_cell.angle_alpha   90.00
_cell.angle_beta   90.00
_cell.angle_gamma   90.00
#
_symmetry.space_group_name_H-M   'P 1'
#
loop_
_entity.id
_entity.type
_entity.pdbx_description
1 polymer ?
#
loop_
_entity_poly.entity_id
_entity_poly.type
_entity_poly.pdbx_seq_one_letter_code
_entity_poly.pdbx_strand_id
1 'polypeptide(L)'
;MFSTKRLSASMNLAAAAILYMARDTAENAAVNSQPTRTEVVYGEIPSKSAALAVGIIYVLFSLVLFFRVCQYRNWWGHCLPIGAVVSGIGFFVKVVLVSSVENENSKALLATQNVLIACAPAAFLAFNYIVYGRLVVQCLGARFCMLTPTRVSMIFICSDIITFIVQAGGAAMIINPDKATLGKNIFLAGLILQSISYYIFTLMMLWTHWKVKRARVTCGEEYWWKALWLLYVSSFLIIIRTIYRLVEGASDRGSYVRTHEVFFYCLDSLPLLLSIGVYMPFWPGKYITKDSIVPGHQYKLTKASSV
;
A
#
# COMPACT_ATOMS: atom_id res chain seq x y z
N MET A 1 -9.58 27.95 72.99
CA MET A 1 -10.09 28.62 71.77
C MET A 1 -9.22 28.43 70.52
N PHE A 2 -7.95 27.98 70.62
CA PHE A 2 -7.04 27.77 69.47
C PHE A 2 -7.19 26.42 68.74
N SER A 3 -7.70 25.37 69.41
CA SER A 3 -7.78 24.01 68.84
C SER A 3 -8.88 23.86 67.77
N THR A 4 -10.04 24.50 67.97
CA THR A 4 -11.19 24.43 67.06
C THR A 4 -10.93 25.09 65.69
N LYS A 5 -10.12 26.15 65.64
CA LYS A 5 -9.73 26.82 64.38
C LYS A 5 -8.77 25.97 63.53
N ARG A 6 -7.87 25.20 64.15
CA ARG A 6 -6.99 24.27 63.41
C ARG A 6 -7.79 23.08 62.86
N LEU A 7 -8.75 22.57 63.63
CA LEU A 7 -9.63 21.49 63.18
C LEU A 7 -10.47 21.92 61.96
N SER A 8 -11.11 23.11 62.01
CA SER A 8 -11.92 23.58 60.88
C SER A 8 -11.09 23.86 59.63
N ALA A 9 -9.85 24.36 59.78
CA ALA A 9 -8.94 24.57 58.65
C ALA A 9 -8.51 23.24 58.00
N SER A 10 -8.23 22.21 58.81
CA SER A 10 -7.87 20.88 58.30
C SER A 10 -9.03 20.18 57.57
N MET A 11 -10.27 20.37 58.06
CA MET A 11 -11.48 19.84 57.41
C MET A 11 -11.78 20.55 56.08
N ASN A 12 -11.55 21.87 56.00
CA ASN A 12 -11.73 22.63 54.77
C ASN A 12 -10.71 22.25 53.69
N LEU A 13 -9.45 21.96 54.09
CA LEU A 13 -8.42 21.50 53.16
C LEU A 13 -8.74 20.11 52.59
N ALA A 14 -9.21 19.20 53.44
CA ALA A 14 -9.65 17.87 53.02
C ALA A 14 -10.86 17.94 52.07
N ALA A 15 -11.84 18.79 52.37
CA ALA A 15 -12.99 19.00 51.50
C ALA A 15 -12.60 19.58 50.13
N ALA A 16 -11.66 20.54 50.09
CA ALA A 16 -11.14 21.11 48.85
C ALA A 16 -10.37 20.07 48.02
N ALA A 17 -9.57 19.21 48.66
CA ALA A 17 -8.86 18.13 47.98
C ALA A 17 -9.82 17.08 47.38
N ILE A 18 -10.89 16.73 48.10
CA ILE A 18 -11.94 15.80 47.60
C ILE A 18 -12.69 16.42 46.42
N LEU A 19 -13.05 17.70 46.49
CA LEU A 19 -13.70 18.41 45.38
C LEU A 19 -12.78 18.53 44.15
N TYR A 20 -11.49 18.76 44.36
CA TYR A 20 -10.51 18.80 43.27
C TYR A 20 -10.37 17.43 42.60
N MET A 21 -10.23 16.35 43.38
CA MET A 21 -10.16 14.98 42.87
C MET A 21 -11.46 14.57 42.17
N ALA A 22 -12.62 14.92 42.72
CA ALA A 22 -13.92 14.64 42.10
C ALA A 22 -14.10 15.42 40.79
N ARG A 23 -13.64 16.68 40.73
CA ARG A 23 -13.64 17.48 39.51
C ARG A 23 -12.70 16.92 38.46
N ASP A 24 -11.48 16.54 38.82
CA ASP A 24 -10.51 15.92 37.92
C ASP A 24 -11.04 14.57 37.38
N THR A 25 -11.66 13.76 38.24
CA THR A 25 -12.29 12.50 37.82
C THR A 25 -13.47 12.74 36.87
N ALA A 26 -14.29 13.78 37.12
CA ALA A 26 -15.40 14.16 36.26
C ALA A 26 -14.95 14.76 34.91
N GLU A 27 -13.85 15.53 34.91
CA GLU A 27 -13.24 16.10 33.71
C GLU A 27 -12.63 14.99 32.84
N ASN A 28 -11.93 14.04 33.45
CA ASN A 28 -11.42 12.84 32.78
C ASN A 28 -12.55 11.93 32.25
N ALA A 29 -13.66 11.80 32.98
CA ALA A 29 -14.84 11.07 32.51
C ALA A 29 -15.54 11.79 31.33
N ALA A 30 -15.59 13.12 31.33
CA ALA A 30 -16.13 13.92 30.25
C ALA A 30 -15.24 13.87 28.99
N VAL A 31 -13.91 13.89 29.14
CA VAL A 31 -12.96 13.68 28.04
C VAL A 31 -13.11 12.28 27.42
N ASN A 32 -13.32 11.25 28.24
CA ASN A 32 -13.56 9.88 27.78
C ASN A 32 -14.95 9.67 27.14
N SER A 33 -15.86 10.65 27.23
CA SER A 33 -17.20 10.59 26.62
C SER A 33 -17.26 11.23 25.22
N GLN A 34 -16.24 11.98 24.82
CA GLN A 34 -16.09 12.49 23.46
C GLN A 34 -15.50 11.38 22.58
N PRO A 35 -16.09 11.06 21.42
CA PRO A 35 -15.56 10.01 20.56
C PRO A 35 -14.15 10.38 20.12
N THR A 36 -13.20 9.46 20.25
CA THR A 36 -11.80 9.71 19.85
C THR A 36 -11.74 9.95 18.34
N ARG A 37 -10.71 10.65 17.87
CA ARG A 37 -10.62 10.93 16.42
C ARG A 37 -10.48 9.66 15.57
N THR A 38 -9.90 8.61 16.12
CA THR A 38 -9.92 7.25 15.55
C THR A 38 -11.35 6.73 15.42
N GLU A 39 -12.21 6.87 16.42
CA GLU A 39 -13.63 6.50 16.31
C GLU A 39 -14.40 7.37 15.30
N VAL A 40 -14.10 8.68 15.23
CA VAL A 40 -14.72 9.58 14.23
C VAL A 40 -14.29 9.23 12.80
N VAL A 41 -13.08 8.72 12.62
CA VAL A 41 -12.53 8.36 11.30
C VAL A 41 -12.92 6.93 10.91
N TYR A 42 -12.75 5.97 11.81
CA TYR A 42 -12.90 4.54 11.57
C TYR A 42 -14.23 3.97 12.07
N GLY A 43 -15.09 4.74 12.72
CA GLY A 43 -16.39 4.28 13.25
C GLY A 43 -16.29 3.38 14.48
N GLU A 44 -15.31 2.48 14.50
CA GLU A 44 -15.03 1.52 15.58
C GLU A 44 -13.58 1.67 16.05
N ILE A 45 -13.31 1.28 17.31
CA ILE A 45 -11.95 1.25 17.87
C ILE A 45 -11.14 0.17 17.11
N PRO A 46 -10.03 0.53 16.44
CA PRO A 46 -9.28 -0.42 15.62
C PRO A 46 -8.65 -1.53 16.47
N SER A 47 -8.60 -2.76 15.96
CA SER A 47 -7.98 -3.88 16.64
C SER A 47 -6.45 -3.79 16.63
N LYS A 48 -5.86 -3.63 17.84
CA LYS A 48 -4.40 -3.65 18.05
C LYS A 48 -3.77 -4.96 17.57
N SER A 49 -4.41 -6.10 17.87
CA SER A 49 -3.89 -7.43 17.56
C SER A 49 -3.86 -7.70 16.06
N ALA A 50 -4.90 -7.27 15.32
CA ALA A 50 -4.94 -7.43 13.86
C ALA A 50 -3.86 -6.59 13.17
N ALA A 51 -3.70 -5.32 13.58
CA ALA A 51 -2.66 -4.44 13.03
C ALA A 51 -1.25 -5.00 13.28
N LEU A 52 -0.99 -5.49 14.49
CA LEU A 52 0.29 -6.10 14.84
C LEU A 52 0.58 -7.36 14.02
N ALA A 53 -0.40 -8.26 13.91
CA ALA A 53 -0.26 -9.50 13.14
C ALA A 53 0.07 -9.21 11.66
N VAL A 54 -0.67 -8.30 11.03
CA VAL A 54 -0.42 -7.92 9.62
C VAL A 54 0.94 -7.24 9.46
N GLY A 55 1.33 -6.36 10.39
CA GLY A 55 2.65 -5.72 10.39
C GLY A 55 3.79 -6.74 10.45
N ILE A 56 3.70 -7.74 11.34
CA ILE A 56 4.69 -8.82 11.46
C ILE A 56 4.77 -9.62 10.15
N ILE A 57 3.63 -9.97 9.53
CA ILE A 57 3.63 -10.74 8.29
C ILE A 57 4.30 -9.94 7.15
N TYR A 58 4.06 -8.63 7.05
CA TYR A 58 4.74 -7.79 6.07
C TYR A 58 6.27 -7.76 6.25
N VAL A 59 6.75 -7.70 7.49
CA VAL A 59 8.18 -7.78 7.79
C VAL A 59 8.75 -9.15 7.41
N LEU A 60 8.08 -10.24 7.77
CA LEU A 60 8.51 -11.60 7.40
C LEU A 60 8.57 -11.77 5.87
N PHE A 61 7.54 -11.31 5.16
CA PHE A 61 7.53 -11.34 3.69
C PHE A 61 8.65 -10.49 3.11
N SER A 62 8.91 -9.31 3.67
CA SER A 62 10.02 -8.46 3.25
C SER A 62 11.37 -9.18 3.40
N LEU A 63 11.62 -9.85 4.53
CA LEU A 63 12.85 -10.61 4.75
C LEU A 63 13.03 -11.74 3.72
N VAL A 64 11.96 -12.50 3.45
CA VAL A 64 11.98 -13.57 2.42
C VAL A 64 12.24 -12.99 1.03
N LEU A 65 11.56 -11.91 0.66
CA LEU A 65 11.73 -11.25 -0.64
C LEU A 65 13.13 -10.64 -0.78
N PHE A 66 13.67 -10.06 0.29
CA PHE A 66 15.04 -9.54 0.31
C PHE A 66 16.06 -10.67 0.12
N PHE A 67 15.87 -11.79 0.83
CA PHE A 67 16.68 -12.99 0.63
C PHE A 67 16.60 -13.50 -0.81
N ARG A 68 15.42 -13.51 -1.45
CA ARG A 68 15.26 -13.88 -2.86
C ARG A 68 16.00 -12.93 -3.81
N VAL A 69 15.91 -11.61 -3.57
CA VAL A 69 16.65 -10.61 -4.36
C VAL A 69 18.15 -10.86 -4.28
N CYS A 70 18.69 -11.13 -3.08
CA CYS A 70 20.09 -11.45 -2.87
C CYS A 70 20.49 -12.79 -3.49
N GLN A 71 19.69 -13.85 -3.28
CA GLN A 71 19.95 -15.20 -3.81
C GLN A 71 20.07 -15.20 -5.34
N TYR A 72 19.18 -14.52 -6.03
CA TYR A 72 19.19 -14.45 -7.49
C TYR A 72 19.98 -13.25 -8.05
N ARG A 73 20.68 -12.48 -7.20
CA ARG A 73 21.47 -11.28 -7.56
C ARG A 73 20.69 -10.28 -8.44
N ASN A 74 19.39 -10.17 -8.20
CA ASN A 74 18.47 -9.37 -9.00
C ASN A 74 18.25 -7.99 -8.37
N TRP A 75 19.29 -7.16 -8.35
CA TRP A 75 19.30 -5.82 -7.73
C TRP A 75 18.18 -4.88 -8.20
N TRP A 76 17.64 -5.11 -9.39
CA TRP A 76 16.48 -4.37 -9.91
C TRP A 76 15.19 -4.63 -9.13
N GLY A 77 15.12 -5.68 -8.30
CA GLY A 77 13.94 -6.09 -7.54
C GLY A 77 13.84 -5.50 -6.13
N HIS A 78 14.76 -4.62 -5.71
CA HIS A 78 14.77 -4.07 -4.34
C HIS A 78 13.53 -3.24 -3.97
N CYS A 79 12.82 -2.68 -4.95
CA CYS A 79 11.60 -1.92 -4.67
C CYS A 79 10.54 -2.74 -3.91
N LEU A 80 10.43 -4.04 -4.20
CA LEU A 80 9.43 -4.92 -3.61
C LEU A 80 9.66 -5.14 -2.09
N PRO A 81 10.83 -5.61 -1.61
CA PRO A 81 11.07 -5.74 -0.17
C PRO A 81 11.05 -4.40 0.56
N ILE A 82 11.57 -3.32 -0.05
CA ILE A 82 11.54 -1.97 0.55
C ILE A 82 10.08 -1.52 0.77
N GLY A 83 9.21 -1.66 -0.23
CA GLY A 83 7.79 -1.34 -0.08
C GLY A 83 7.09 -2.18 1.00
N ALA A 84 7.47 -3.45 1.15
CA ALA A 84 6.95 -4.31 2.21
C ALA A 84 7.41 -3.88 3.62
N VAL A 85 8.66 -3.43 3.78
CA VAL A 85 9.14 -2.84 5.05
C VAL A 85 8.35 -1.58 5.38
N VAL A 86 8.21 -0.67 4.42
CA VAL A 86 7.48 0.60 4.62
C VAL A 86 6.02 0.33 5.02
N SER A 87 5.37 -0.65 4.39
CA SER A 87 4.04 -1.11 4.79
C SER A 87 4.02 -1.62 6.23
N GLY A 88 4.98 -2.50 6.59
CA GLY A 88 5.12 -3.02 7.96
C GLY A 88 5.27 -1.91 9.00
N ILE A 89 6.12 -0.92 8.74
CA ILE A 89 6.28 0.27 9.59
C ILE A 89 4.95 1.02 9.71
N GLY A 90 4.21 1.20 8.61
CA GLY A 90 2.86 1.79 8.63
C GLY A 90 1.90 1.06 9.58
N PHE A 91 1.90 -0.27 9.59
CA PHE A 91 1.11 -1.06 10.54
C PHE A 91 1.59 -0.93 11.99
N PHE A 92 2.91 -0.85 12.23
CA PHE A 92 3.41 -0.57 13.58
C PHE A 92 3.02 0.82 14.07
N VAL A 93 3.01 1.84 13.19
CA VAL A 93 2.48 3.17 13.52
C VAL A 93 0.99 3.09 13.85
N LYS A 94 0.21 2.25 13.15
CA LYS A 94 -1.20 1.98 13.50
C LYS A 94 -1.33 1.39 14.91
N VAL A 95 -0.45 0.47 15.31
CA VAL A 95 -0.45 -0.08 16.68
C VAL A 95 -0.16 1.01 17.70
N VAL A 96 0.82 1.87 17.47
CA VAL A 96 1.15 3.00 18.36
C VAL A 96 0.00 3.99 18.46
N LEU A 97 -0.67 4.28 17.34
CA LEU A 97 -1.83 5.18 17.29
C LEU A 97 -2.95 4.71 18.23
N VAL A 98 -3.27 3.41 18.21
CA VAL A 98 -4.34 2.81 19.03
C VAL A 98 -3.87 2.54 20.47
N SER A 99 -2.56 2.59 20.74
CA SER A 99 -2.02 2.18 22.05
C SER A 99 -2.45 3.09 23.20
N SER A 100 -2.70 4.37 22.96
CA SER A 100 -3.07 5.36 23.98
C SER A 100 -4.15 6.33 23.48
N VAL A 101 -5.11 6.68 24.34
CA VAL A 101 -6.20 7.65 24.04
C VAL A 101 -5.65 9.02 23.59
N GLU A 102 -4.50 9.44 24.12
CA GLU A 102 -3.82 10.67 23.71
C GLU A 102 -3.28 10.58 22.26
N ASN A 103 -2.77 9.41 21.86
CA ASN A 103 -2.26 9.16 20.52
C ASN A 103 -3.39 9.08 19.49
N GLU A 104 -4.54 8.53 19.87
CA GLU A 104 -5.73 8.42 19.01
C GLU A 104 -6.24 9.78 18.50
N ASN A 105 -5.96 10.85 19.24
CA ASN A 105 -6.33 12.22 18.85
C ASN A 105 -5.27 12.92 17.98
N SER A 106 -4.10 12.30 17.77
CA SER A 106 -3.01 12.83 16.96
C SER A 106 -3.28 12.69 15.47
N LYS A 107 -3.58 13.81 14.82
CA LYS A 107 -3.74 13.88 13.35
C LYS A 107 -2.45 13.51 12.62
N ALA A 108 -1.30 13.79 13.23
CA ALA A 108 0.00 13.50 12.65
C ALA A 108 0.22 11.98 12.54
N LEU A 109 -0.04 11.22 13.62
CA LEU A 109 0.09 9.76 13.60
C LEU A 109 -0.88 9.12 12.60
N LEU A 110 -2.12 9.60 12.53
CA LEU A 110 -3.12 9.13 11.55
C LEU A 110 -2.69 9.42 10.10
N ALA A 111 -2.19 10.63 9.82
CA ALA A 111 -1.70 11.00 8.49
C ALA A 111 -0.45 10.16 8.11
N THR A 112 0.51 10.03 9.03
CA THR A 112 1.73 9.25 8.82
C THR A 112 1.43 7.78 8.54
N GLN A 113 0.53 7.15 9.31
CA GLN A 113 0.08 5.78 9.04
C GLN A 113 -0.49 5.64 7.62
N ASN A 114 -1.44 6.52 7.25
CA ASN A 114 -2.09 6.43 5.95
C ASN A 114 -1.11 6.62 4.79
N VAL A 115 -0.14 7.53 4.91
CA VAL A 115 0.90 7.76 3.89
C VAL A 115 1.85 6.56 3.79
N LEU A 116 2.29 5.99 4.90
CA LEU A 116 3.17 4.82 4.90
C LEU A 116 2.49 3.60 4.26
N ILE A 117 1.21 3.36 4.59
CA ILE A 117 0.42 2.28 3.97
C ILE A 117 0.11 2.59 2.50
N ALA A 118 -0.10 3.86 2.13
CA ALA A 118 -0.29 4.28 0.75
C ALA A 118 0.99 4.20 -0.10
N CYS A 119 2.17 4.21 0.51
CA CYS A 119 3.45 4.06 -0.18
C CYS A 119 3.64 2.65 -0.78
N ALA A 120 3.15 1.62 -0.06
CA ALA A 120 3.32 0.21 -0.42
C ALA A 120 2.90 -0.13 -1.87
N PRO A 121 1.70 0.24 -2.36
CA PRO A 121 1.31 -0.06 -3.73
C PRO A 121 2.25 0.56 -4.77
N ALA A 122 2.73 1.81 -4.59
CA ALA A 122 3.62 2.44 -5.58
C ALA A 122 4.92 1.62 -5.81
N ALA A 123 5.48 1.05 -4.74
CA ALA A 123 6.65 0.18 -4.84
C ALA A 123 6.34 -1.15 -5.55
N PHE A 124 5.15 -1.71 -5.35
CA PHE A 124 4.74 -2.99 -5.93
C PHE A 124 4.34 -2.83 -7.41
N LEU A 125 3.72 -1.71 -7.74
CA LEU A 125 3.49 -1.26 -9.11
C LEU A 125 4.81 -1.15 -9.89
N ALA A 126 5.78 -0.45 -9.32
CA ALA A 126 7.12 -0.33 -9.90
C ALA A 126 7.77 -1.69 -10.17
N PHE A 127 7.63 -2.65 -9.24
CA PHE A 127 8.14 -4.01 -9.46
C PHE A 127 7.47 -4.69 -10.66
N ASN A 128 6.13 -4.66 -10.76
CA ASN A 128 5.40 -5.25 -11.89
C ASN A 128 5.81 -4.60 -13.22
N TYR A 129 6.04 -3.28 -13.25
CA TYR A 129 6.52 -2.58 -14.45
C TYR A 129 7.91 -3.07 -14.87
N ILE A 130 8.85 -3.22 -13.93
CA ILE A 130 10.21 -3.71 -14.22
C ILE A 130 10.18 -5.15 -14.73
N VAL A 131 9.41 -6.03 -14.09
CA VAL A 131 9.26 -7.43 -14.50
C VAL A 131 8.67 -7.52 -15.91
N TYR A 132 7.62 -6.75 -16.20
CA TYR A 132 7.03 -6.67 -17.53
C TYR A 132 8.00 -6.14 -18.59
N GLY A 133 8.70 -5.03 -18.29
CA GLY A 133 9.69 -4.47 -19.20
C GLY A 133 10.80 -5.46 -19.55
N ARG A 134 11.29 -6.21 -18.55
CA ARG A 134 12.29 -7.28 -18.76
C ARG A 134 11.73 -8.45 -19.55
N LEU A 135 10.52 -8.91 -19.24
CA LEU A 135 9.83 -9.97 -19.98
C LEU A 135 9.79 -9.63 -21.47
N VAL A 136 9.32 -8.43 -21.82
CA VAL A 136 9.21 -8.03 -23.22
C VAL A 136 10.57 -7.95 -23.90
N VAL A 137 11.55 -7.27 -23.28
CA VAL A 137 12.87 -7.06 -23.91
C VAL A 137 13.62 -8.38 -24.09
N GLN A 138 13.53 -9.30 -23.13
CA GLN A 138 14.34 -10.52 -23.12
C GLN A 138 13.65 -11.72 -23.79
N CYS A 139 12.31 -11.80 -23.79
CA CYS A 139 11.59 -12.99 -24.24
C CYS A 139 10.74 -12.78 -25.49
N LEU A 140 10.16 -11.59 -25.70
CA LEU A 140 9.22 -11.35 -26.81
C LEU A 140 9.84 -10.54 -27.96
N GLY A 141 10.81 -9.68 -27.66
CA GLY A 141 11.35 -8.71 -28.60
C GLY A 141 10.45 -7.48 -28.75
N ALA A 142 11.07 -6.31 -28.89
CA ALA A 142 10.37 -5.01 -28.86
C ALA A 142 9.30 -4.82 -29.95
N ARG A 143 9.28 -5.65 -31.00
CA ARG A 143 8.33 -5.60 -32.13
C ARG A 143 6.87 -5.87 -31.73
N PHE A 144 6.65 -6.58 -30.62
CA PHE A 144 5.31 -6.89 -30.13
C PHE A 144 4.77 -5.88 -29.09
N CYS A 145 5.55 -4.85 -28.76
CA CYS A 145 5.08 -3.75 -27.92
C CYS A 145 4.85 -2.46 -28.73
N MET A 146 3.90 -1.65 -28.25
CA MET A 146 3.50 -0.39 -28.87
C MET A 146 4.57 0.70 -28.63
N LEU A 147 5.38 0.55 -27.58
CA LEU A 147 6.38 1.50 -27.09
C LEU A 147 7.61 0.73 -26.55
N THR A 148 8.78 1.37 -26.53
CA THR A 148 10.02 0.77 -25.99
C THR A 148 9.81 0.39 -24.51
N PRO A 149 9.84 -0.91 -24.14
CA PRO A 149 9.33 -1.38 -22.84
C PRO A 149 10.04 -0.78 -21.61
N THR A 150 11.34 -0.48 -21.75
CA THR A 150 12.15 0.14 -20.70
C THR A 150 11.74 1.59 -20.42
N ARG A 151 11.38 2.35 -21.46
CA ARG A 151 10.92 3.75 -21.31
C ARG A 151 9.53 3.80 -20.70
N VAL A 152 8.65 2.89 -21.11
CA VAL A 152 7.30 2.75 -20.55
C VAL A 152 7.35 2.49 -19.04
N SER A 153 8.20 1.56 -18.61
CA SER A 153 8.37 1.24 -17.19
C SER A 153 8.84 2.46 -16.38
N MET A 154 9.82 3.22 -16.90
CA MET A 154 10.30 4.45 -16.25
C MET A 154 9.22 5.53 -16.15
N ILE A 155 8.43 5.75 -17.22
CA ILE A 155 7.35 6.75 -17.22
C ILE A 155 6.31 6.43 -16.14
N PHE A 156 5.89 5.15 -16.04
CA PHE A 156 4.92 4.74 -15.03
C PHE A 156 5.46 4.84 -13.61
N ILE A 157 6.74 4.48 -13.37
CA ILE A 157 7.38 4.68 -12.07
C ILE A 157 7.42 6.16 -11.69
N CYS A 158 7.81 7.04 -12.62
CA CYS A 158 7.81 8.48 -12.36
C CYS A 158 6.40 9.01 -12.06
N SER A 159 5.39 8.55 -12.80
CA SER A 159 3.98 8.87 -12.52
C SER A 159 3.58 8.45 -11.11
N ASP A 160 4.00 7.26 -10.65
CA ASP A 160 3.65 6.75 -9.32
C ASP A 160 4.39 7.49 -8.19
N ILE A 161 5.61 7.97 -8.44
CA ILE A 161 6.32 8.85 -7.49
C ILE A 161 5.59 10.19 -7.36
N ILE A 162 5.16 10.78 -8.48
CA ILE A 162 4.42 12.05 -8.46
C ILE A 162 3.09 11.90 -7.73
N THR A 163 2.33 10.83 -8.02
CA THR A 163 1.04 10.58 -7.35
C THR A 163 1.22 10.30 -5.86
N PHE A 164 2.30 9.63 -5.46
CA PHE A 164 2.65 9.44 -4.06
C PHE A 164 2.94 10.77 -3.35
N ILE A 165 3.70 11.68 -3.98
CA ILE A 165 3.98 13.01 -3.43
C ILE A 165 2.68 13.80 -3.24
N VAL A 166 1.77 13.74 -4.22
CA VAL A 166 0.44 14.37 -4.13
C VAL A 166 -0.36 13.80 -2.95
N GLN A 167 -0.35 12.48 -2.76
CA GLN A 167 -1.00 11.83 -1.62
C GLN A 167 -0.37 12.25 -0.28
N ALA A 168 0.96 12.23 -0.18
CA ALA A 168 1.66 12.66 1.03
C ALA A 168 1.35 14.12 1.38
N GLY A 169 1.32 15.01 0.38
CA GLY A 169 0.93 16.41 0.54
C GLY A 169 -0.52 16.56 1.01
N GLY A 170 -1.45 15.86 0.36
CA GLY A 170 -2.87 15.86 0.76
C GLY A 170 -3.08 15.36 2.20
N ALA A 171 -2.37 14.29 2.59
CA ALA A 171 -2.40 13.74 3.95
C ALA A 171 -1.85 14.72 4.99
N ALA A 172 -0.74 15.42 4.69
CA ALA A 172 -0.19 16.45 5.58
C ALA A 172 -1.17 17.62 5.78
N MET A 173 -1.92 18.00 4.75
CA MET A 173 -2.90 19.09 4.84
C MET A 173 -4.13 18.75 5.68
N ILE A 174 -4.48 17.47 5.80
CA ILE A 174 -5.58 16.98 6.67
C ILE A 174 -5.34 17.33 8.15
N ILE A 175 -4.08 17.51 8.55
CA ILE A 175 -3.71 17.89 9.92
C ILE A 175 -4.30 19.26 10.29
N ASN A 176 -4.38 20.19 9.33
CA ASN A 176 -4.90 21.53 9.53
C ASN A 176 -6.43 21.55 9.34
N PRO A 177 -7.23 22.00 10.33
CA PRO A 177 -8.69 21.95 10.24
C PRO A 177 -9.24 22.74 9.04
N ASP A 178 -8.70 23.93 8.79
CA ASP A 178 -9.16 24.83 7.70
C ASP A 178 -8.89 24.27 6.30
N LYS A 179 -7.90 23.36 6.18
CA LYS A 179 -7.46 22.79 4.91
C LYS A 179 -7.80 21.30 4.79
N ALA A 180 -8.56 20.74 5.73
CA ALA A 180 -8.78 19.30 5.81
C ALA A 180 -9.58 18.74 4.63
N THR A 181 -10.60 19.46 4.16
CA THR A 181 -11.41 19.10 2.99
C THR A 181 -10.58 19.12 1.71
N LEU A 182 -9.79 20.18 1.52
CA LEU A 182 -8.87 20.32 0.40
C LEU A 182 -7.78 19.23 0.44
N GLY A 183 -7.24 18.91 1.61
CA GLY A 183 -6.29 17.81 1.80
C GLY A 183 -6.88 16.44 1.43
N LYS A 184 -8.13 16.16 1.84
CA LYS A 184 -8.85 14.94 1.43
C LYS A 184 -8.99 14.85 -0.09
N ASN A 185 -9.37 15.95 -0.74
CA ASN A 185 -9.55 15.98 -2.20
C ASN A 185 -8.22 15.79 -2.95
N ILE A 186 -7.13 16.40 -2.46
CA ILE A 186 -5.78 16.21 -3.03
C ILE A 186 -5.32 14.75 -2.87
N PHE A 187 -5.53 14.16 -1.69
CA PHE A 187 -5.20 12.76 -1.44
C PHE A 187 -5.96 11.83 -2.40
N LEU A 188 -7.27 12.06 -2.57
CA LEU A 188 -8.11 11.31 -3.50
C LEU A 188 -7.67 11.49 -4.96
N ALA A 189 -7.32 12.70 -5.38
CA ALA A 189 -6.82 12.96 -6.73
C ALA A 189 -5.54 12.16 -7.03
N GLY A 190 -4.64 12.05 -6.05
CA GLY A 190 -3.45 11.21 -6.18
C GLY A 190 -3.77 9.72 -6.35
N LEU A 191 -4.76 9.19 -5.61
CA LEU A 191 -5.24 7.82 -5.76
C LEU A 191 -5.87 7.56 -7.14
N ILE A 192 -6.69 8.50 -7.64
CA ILE A 192 -7.32 8.40 -8.97
C ILE A 192 -6.26 8.37 -10.06
N LEU A 193 -5.30 9.29 -10.02
CA LEU A 193 -4.25 9.38 -11.03
C LEU A 193 -3.34 8.13 -11.02
N GLN A 194 -2.99 7.63 -9.84
CA GLN A 194 -2.25 6.36 -9.70
C GLN A 194 -3.05 5.18 -10.28
N SER A 195 -4.34 5.11 -10.00
CA SER A 195 -5.20 4.01 -10.48
C SER A 195 -5.35 4.01 -12.01
N ILE A 196 -5.56 5.19 -12.61
CA ILE A 196 -5.64 5.34 -14.07
C ILE A 196 -4.33 4.87 -14.73
N SER A 197 -3.20 5.33 -14.18
CA SER A 197 -1.86 4.94 -14.65
C SER A 197 -1.70 3.41 -14.67
N TYR A 198 -2.13 2.75 -13.60
CA TYR A 198 -2.04 1.31 -13.50
C TYR A 198 -3.01 0.53 -14.40
N TYR A 199 -4.23 1.04 -14.60
CA TYR A 199 -5.17 0.44 -15.53
C TYR A 199 -4.66 0.50 -16.98
N ILE A 200 -4.06 1.62 -17.38
CA ILE A 200 -3.41 1.75 -18.70
C ILE A 200 -2.29 0.71 -18.83
N PHE A 201 -1.43 0.56 -17.83
CA PHE A 201 -0.39 -0.48 -17.83
C PHE A 201 -0.97 -1.90 -17.99
N THR A 202 -2.05 -2.22 -17.27
CA THR A 202 -2.69 -3.54 -17.35
C THR A 202 -3.28 -3.79 -18.74
N LEU A 203 -3.88 -2.78 -19.36
CA LEU A 203 -4.36 -2.86 -20.75
C LEU A 203 -3.21 -3.07 -21.74
N MET A 204 -2.07 -2.39 -21.55
CA MET A 204 -0.87 -2.61 -22.38
C MET A 204 -0.36 -4.06 -22.26
N MET A 205 -0.33 -4.61 -21.05
CA MET A 205 0.07 -6.00 -20.81
C MET A 205 -0.87 -6.98 -21.53
N LEU A 206 -2.19 -6.78 -21.43
CA LEU A 206 -3.20 -7.59 -22.13
C LEU A 206 -3.07 -7.49 -23.65
N TRP A 207 -2.82 -6.27 -24.15
CA TRP A 207 -2.61 -6.04 -25.58
C TRP A 207 -1.37 -6.76 -26.11
N THR A 208 -0.26 -6.74 -25.36
CA THR A 208 0.94 -7.50 -25.72
C THR A 208 0.69 -9.00 -25.71
N HIS A 209 -0.02 -9.55 -24.72
CA HIS A 209 -0.45 -10.96 -24.74
C HIS A 209 -1.25 -11.30 -25.98
N TRP A 210 -2.28 -10.49 -26.30
CA TRP A 210 -3.15 -10.73 -27.44
C TRP A 210 -2.37 -10.71 -28.76
N LYS A 211 -1.49 -9.72 -28.95
CA LYS A 211 -0.65 -9.58 -30.16
C LYS A 211 0.25 -10.80 -30.35
N VAL A 212 0.82 -11.33 -29.27
CA VAL A 212 1.75 -12.46 -29.29
C VAL A 212 1.03 -13.75 -29.66
N LYS A 213 -0.14 -14.01 -29.04
CA LYS A 213 -0.98 -15.14 -29.43
C LYS A 213 -1.44 -15.06 -30.88
N ARG A 214 -1.82 -13.86 -31.34
CA ARG A 214 -2.27 -13.65 -32.72
C ARG A 214 -1.15 -13.87 -33.73
N ALA A 215 0.08 -13.49 -33.40
CA ALA A 215 1.23 -13.68 -34.26
C ALA A 215 1.69 -15.15 -34.37
N ARG A 216 1.15 -16.06 -33.53
CA ARG A 216 1.51 -17.49 -33.48
C ARG A 216 3.03 -17.75 -33.40
N VAL A 217 3.78 -16.80 -32.83
CA VAL A 217 5.24 -16.89 -32.66
C VAL A 217 5.59 -17.81 -31.50
N THR A 218 4.59 -18.22 -30.71
CA THR A 218 4.76 -18.98 -29.47
C THR A 218 4.12 -20.35 -29.56
N CYS A 219 4.81 -21.38 -29.09
CA CYS A 219 4.30 -22.75 -28.98
C CYS A 219 3.49 -22.99 -27.69
N GLY A 220 3.48 -22.05 -26.74
CA GLY A 220 2.72 -22.16 -25.49
C GLY A 220 3.45 -22.93 -24.38
N GLU A 221 4.58 -23.57 -24.70
CA GLU A 221 5.44 -24.29 -23.74
C GLU A 221 6.56 -23.40 -23.18
N GLU A 222 6.63 -22.12 -23.57
CA GLU A 222 7.74 -21.29 -23.15
C GLU A 222 7.69 -20.98 -21.64
N TYR A 223 8.86 -21.07 -20.99
CA TYR A 223 8.99 -20.81 -19.55
C TYR A 223 8.57 -19.40 -19.13
N TRP A 224 8.62 -18.41 -20.03
CA TRP A 224 8.25 -17.02 -19.74
C TRP A 224 6.73 -16.81 -19.58
N TRP A 225 5.88 -17.76 -20.04
CA TRP A 225 4.44 -17.71 -19.74
C TRP A 225 4.16 -17.74 -18.24
N LYS A 226 5.01 -18.42 -17.46
CA LYS A 226 4.90 -18.44 -16.00
C LYS A 226 5.10 -17.04 -15.42
N ALA A 227 6.09 -16.28 -15.90
CA ALA A 227 6.29 -14.90 -15.47
C ALA A 227 5.10 -13.99 -15.82
N LEU A 228 4.49 -14.18 -16.98
CA LEU A 228 3.29 -13.44 -17.36
C LEU A 228 2.08 -13.80 -16.49
N TRP A 229 1.90 -15.08 -16.13
CA TRP A 229 0.87 -15.51 -15.18
C TRP A 229 1.08 -14.91 -13.79
N LEU A 230 2.32 -14.86 -13.29
CA LEU A 230 2.63 -14.20 -12.02
C LEU A 230 2.26 -12.73 -12.04
N LEU A 231 2.57 -12.03 -13.14
CA LEU A 231 2.14 -10.64 -13.36
C LEU A 231 0.63 -10.50 -13.35
N TYR A 232 -0.13 -11.40 -13.99
CA TYR A 232 -1.59 -11.34 -13.97
C TYR A 232 -2.19 -11.52 -12.59
N VAL A 233 -1.74 -12.54 -11.85
CA VAL A 233 -2.24 -12.80 -10.48
C VAL A 233 -1.91 -11.61 -9.58
N SER A 234 -0.67 -11.11 -9.64
CA SER A 234 -0.25 -9.92 -8.87
C SER A 234 -1.08 -8.69 -9.24
N SER A 235 -1.25 -8.41 -10.54
CA SER A 235 -2.00 -7.25 -11.00
C SER A 235 -3.48 -7.30 -10.65
N PHE A 236 -4.12 -8.46 -10.75
CA PHE A 236 -5.52 -8.63 -10.35
C PHE A 236 -5.74 -8.28 -8.88
N LEU A 237 -4.85 -8.74 -7.99
CA LEU A 237 -4.92 -8.45 -6.57
C LEU A 237 -4.67 -6.98 -6.25
N ILE A 238 -3.74 -6.33 -6.97
CA ILE A 238 -3.49 -4.88 -6.82
C ILE A 238 -4.70 -4.07 -7.29
N ILE A 239 -5.40 -4.49 -8.36
CA ILE A 239 -6.62 -3.82 -8.85
C ILE A 239 -7.74 -3.85 -7.79
N ILE A 240 -7.92 -4.97 -7.10
CA ILE A 240 -8.90 -5.06 -6.00
C ILE A 240 -8.61 -3.99 -4.94
N ARG A 241 -7.35 -3.89 -4.51
CA ARG A 241 -6.91 -2.87 -3.56
C ARG A 241 -7.15 -1.45 -4.09
N THR A 242 -6.79 -1.15 -5.34
CA THR A 242 -6.94 0.21 -5.87
C THR A 242 -8.40 0.63 -5.89
N ILE A 243 -9.32 -0.28 -6.23
CA ILE A 243 -10.76 -0.01 -6.19
C ILE A 243 -11.21 0.29 -4.75
N TYR A 244 -10.83 -0.55 -3.77
CA TYR A 244 -11.14 -0.31 -2.37
C TYR A 244 -10.64 1.06 -1.90
N ARG A 245 -9.38 1.40 -2.20
CA ARG A 245 -8.79 2.70 -1.81
C ARG A 245 -9.46 3.89 -2.46
N LEU A 246 -9.93 3.77 -3.69
CA LEU A 246 -10.72 4.83 -4.33
C LEU A 246 -12.07 5.04 -3.61
N VAL A 247 -12.78 3.95 -3.30
CA VAL A 247 -14.07 4.00 -2.60
C VAL A 247 -13.89 4.55 -1.18
N GLU A 248 -12.87 4.09 -0.46
CA GLU A 248 -12.54 4.58 0.87
C GLU A 248 -12.13 6.05 0.86
N GLY A 249 -11.32 6.48 -0.12
CA GLY A 249 -10.89 7.87 -0.27
C GLY A 249 -12.03 8.83 -0.65
N ALA A 250 -12.97 8.38 -1.48
CA ALA A 250 -14.16 9.14 -1.88
C ALA A 250 -15.19 9.24 -0.74
N SER A 251 -15.29 8.22 0.10
CA SER A 251 -16.26 8.13 1.18
C SER A 251 -16.15 9.25 2.23
N ASP A 252 -17.29 9.68 2.74
CA ASP A 252 -17.39 10.60 3.89
C ASP A 252 -17.22 9.89 5.23
N ARG A 253 -17.07 10.68 6.30
CA ARG A 253 -16.92 10.14 7.67
C ARG A 253 -18.20 9.40 8.06
N GLY A 254 -18.08 8.15 8.49
CA GLY A 254 -19.22 7.29 8.85
C GLY A 254 -19.78 6.41 7.73
N SER A 255 -19.16 6.34 6.54
CA SER A 255 -19.60 5.38 5.51
C SER A 255 -19.32 3.93 5.94
N TYR A 256 -20.22 3.00 5.56
CA TYR A 256 -20.14 1.58 5.93
C TYR A 256 -18.79 0.92 5.61
N VAL A 257 -18.14 1.36 4.52
CA VAL A 257 -16.83 0.86 4.06
C VAL A 257 -15.70 1.29 4.99
N ARG A 258 -15.79 2.49 5.58
CA ARG A 258 -14.77 3.00 6.49
C ARG A 258 -15.02 2.57 7.93
N THR A 259 -16.27 2.31 8.31
CA THR A 259 -16.63 1.94 9.68
C THR A 259 -16.26 0.50 10.05
N HIS A 260 -16.25 -0.42 9.08
CA HIS A 260 -15.93 -1.82 9.35
C HIS A 260 -14.46 -2.11 9.03
N GLU A 261 -13.65 -2.30 10.08
CA GLU A 261 -12.21 -2.58 9.96
C GLU A 261 -11.89 -3.86 9.16
N VAL A 262 -12.84 -4.81 9.11
CA VAL A 262 -12.71 -6.05 8.33
C VAL A 262 -12.50 -5.76 6.85
N PHE A 263 -13.17 -4.75 6.27
CA PHE A 263 -12.96 -4.42 4.86
C PHE A 263 -11.56 -3.87 4.61
N PHE A 264 -11.01 -3.09 5.54
CA PHE A 264 -9.64 -2.62 5.44
C PHE A 264 -8.65 -3.79 5.41
N TYR A 265 -8.76 -4.77 6.30
CA TYR A 265 -7.82 -5.89 6.27
C TYR A 265 -8.04 -6.82 5.06
N CYS A 266 -9.29 -7.14 4.72
CA CYS A 266 -9.61 -8.09 3.66
C CYS A 266 -9.48 -7.53 2.25
N LEU A 267 -9.75 -6.23 2.03
CA LEU A 267 -9.77 -5.62 0.70
C LEU A 267 -8.57 -4.70 0.44
N ASP A 268 -7.87 -4.24 1.49
CA ASP A 268 -6.64 -3.47 1.32
C ASP A 268 -5.37 -4.28 1.59
N SER A 269 -5.28 -4.84 2.79
CA SER A 269 -4.03 -5.43 3.30
C SER A 269 -3.80 -6.82 2.69
N LEU A 270 -4.81 -7.68 2.73
CA LEU A 270 -4.72 -9.06 2.27
C LEU A 270 -4.45 -9.20 0.76
N PRO A 271 -5.14 -8.47 -0.14
CA PRO A 271 -4.87 -8.58 -1.57
C PRO A 271 -3.44 -8.16 -1.90
N LEU A 272 -2.94 -7.12 -1.25
CA LEU A 272 -1.58 -6.65 -1.43
C LEU A 272 -0.54 -7.64 -0.87
N LEU A 273 -0.83 -8.27 0.26
CA LEU A 273 0.03 -9.29 0.86
C LEU A 273 0.10 -10.54 -0.03
N LEU A 274 -1.02 -10.97 -0.58
CA LEU A 274 -1.07 -12.05 -1.56
C LEU A 274 -0.35 -11.68 -2.86
N SER A 275 -0.47 -10.43 -3.33
CA SER A 275 0.14 -10.00 -4.61
C SER A 275 1.67 -10.07 -4.58
N ILE A 276 2.27 -9.77 -3.43
CA ILE A 276 3.72 -9.92 -3.21
C ILE A 276 4.09 -11.36 -2.83
N GLY A 277 3.19 -12.07 -2.15
CA GLY A 277 3.42 -13.44 -1.71
C GLY A 277 3.58 -14.43 -2.86
N VAL A 278 2.92 -14.17 -3.99
CA VAL A 278 3.06 -14.93 -5.24
C VAL A 278 4.52 -14.95 -5.75
N TYR A 279 5.30 -13.88 -5.50
CA TYR A 279 6.70 -13.79 -5.92
C TYR A 279 7.69 -14.51 -5.00
N MET A 280 7.28 -14.94 -3.81
CA MET A 280 8.15 -15.66 -2.87
C MET A 280 8.50 -17.08 -3.34
N PRO A 281 7.54 -17.96 -3.73
CA PRO A 281 7.86 -19.26 -4.31
C PRO A 281 8.31 -19.15 -5.76
N PHE A 282 7.77 -18.20 -6.52
CA PHE A 282 7.97 -18.08 -7.96
C PHE A 282 8.67 -16.76 -8.29
N TRP A 283 10.00 -16.77 -8.23
CA TRP A 283 10.78 -15.56 -8.56
C TRP A 283 10.79 -15.29 -10.07
N PRO A 284 10.32 -14.12 -10.55
CA PRO A 284 10.19 -13.82 -11.98
C PRO A 284 11.52 -13.89 -12.72
N GLY A 285 12.62 -13.53 -12.05
CA GLY A 285 13.97 -13.58 -12.64
C GLY A 285 14.45 -14.98 -13.06
N LYS A 286 13.81 -16.06 -12.58
CA LYS A 286 14.10 -17.44 -13.03
C LYS A 286 13.44 -17.78 -14.37
N TYR A 287 12.32 -17.14 -14.67
CA TYR A 287 11.50 -17.42 -15.85
C TYR A 287 11.81 -16.51 -17.03
N ILE A 288 12.44 -15.36 -16.77
CA ILE A 288 12.87 -14.40 -17.77
C ILE A 288 14.33 -14.72 -18.14
N THR A 289 14.52 -15.54 -19.17
CA THR A 289 15.83 -15.94 -19.71
C THR A 289 15.96 -15.47 -21.15
N LYS A 290 17.17 -15.06 -21.58
CA LYS A 290 17.43 -14.45 -22.91
C LYS A 290 17.12 -15.34 -24.12
N ASP A 291 17.02 -16.66 -23.92
CA ASP A 291 16.96 -17.65 -25.01
C ASP A 291 15.61 -18.34 -25.17
N SER A 292 14.53 -17.80 -24.60
CA SER A 292 13.25 -18.53 -24.52
C SER A 292 12.39 -18.52 -25.80
N ILE A 293 12.86 -17.93 -26.91
CA ILE A 293 12.31 -18.24 -28.23
C ILE A 293 13.14 -19.40 -28.78
N VAL A 294 12.53 -20.57 -28.92
CA VAL A 294 13.16 -21.81 -29.37
C VAL A 294 14.12 -21.54 -30.55
N PRO A 295 15.38 -22.04 -30.52
CA PRO A 295 16.41 -21.74 -31.54
C PRO A 295 15.97 -21.95 -33.00
N GLY A 296 15.00 -22.84 -33.24
CA GLY A 296 14.43 -23.07 -34.58
C GLY A 296 13.62 -21.90 -35.16
N HIS A 297 13.16 -20.94 -34.35
CA HIS A 297 12.39 -19.78 -34.80
C HIS A 297 13.23 -18.54 -35.11
N GLN A 298 14.45 -18.42 -34.56
CA GLN A 298 15.40 -17.40 -35.03
C GLN A 298 15.67 -17.57 -36.53
N TYR A 299 15.83 -18.83 -37.00
CA TYR A 299 16.04 -19.13 -38.41
C TYR A 299 14.90 -18.60 -39.32
N LYS A 300 13.64 -18.69 -38.87
CA LYS A 300 12.49 -18.17 -39.64
C LYS A 300 12.42 -16.64 -39.68
N LEU A 301 12.82 -15.97 -38.60
CA LEU A 301 12.83 -14.50 -38.55
C LEU A 301 13.95 -13.90 -39.41
N THR A 302 15.13 -14.53 -39.44
CA THR A 302 16.23 -14.10 -40.30
C THR A 302 15.91 -14.30 -41.78
N LYS A 303 15.22 -15.40 -42.13
CA LYS A 303 14.81 -15.70 -43.51
C LYS A 303 13.65 -14.82 -43.99
N ALA A 304 12.76 -14.39 -43.10
CA ALA A 304 11.66 -13.48 -43.42
C ALA A 304 12.10 -12.01 -43.52
N SER A 305 13.31 -11.64 -43.05
CA SER A 305 13.89 -10.30 -43.28
C SER A 305 14.82 -10.24 -44.49
N SER A 306 15.12 -11.39 -45.10
CA SER A 306 15.97 -11.51 -46.30
C SER A 306 15.16 -11.80 -47.57
N VAL A 307 13.84 -11.62 -47.53
CA VAL A 307 12.90 -11.63 -48.66
C VAL A 307 12.08 -10.36 -48.57
#